data_AF-A0A351QU81-F1
#
_entry.id   AF-A0A351QU81-F1
#
_cell.length_a   1.000
_cell.length_b   1.000
_cell.length_c   1.000
_cell.angle_alpha   90.00
_cell.angle_beta   90.00
_cell.angle_gamma   90.00
#
_symmetry.space_group_name_H-M   'P 1'
#
loop_
_entity.id
_entity.type
_entity.pdbx_description
1 polymer ?
#
loop_
_entity_poly.entity_id
_entity_poly.type
_entity_poly.pdbx_seq_one_letter_code
_entity_poly.pdbx_strand_id
1 'polypeptide(L)'
;MYNKLVKKFNINTYSMIKHGSVAVITLFGVGILFGIKNIMIAFPIALTSTVMGRQNFQVKTFNKAIKIILIDLVIVLTAYFSSMNIFWGIPINFFAIFLIMYTIVSPYDLTFYKPFIMLYVFTQYAQVSLGELPFRILSVIFGVLIVVGASYINRVNERSILGKSMEEAFILIYNQFKNILKEEYDHTIEDKCSKIMRDIAYKVYVTRHRRYLTTNLGKVQFQIFINVEYFNLYMIQLYGGIKNLSISKEYVEKLKEIVEAIIELCKDNIEFQTIKESTDNFIRQWSKGEEYHLEISLILENL
;
A
#
# COMPACT_ATOMS: atom_id res chain seq x y z
N MET A 1 -21.43 -24.99 -4.99
CA MET A 1 -21.00 -24.93 -3.57
C MET A 1 -19.81 -23.99 -3.35
N TYR A 2 -18.71 -24.16 -4.10
CA TYR A 2 -17.51 -23.30 -4.06
C TYR A 2 -17.80 -21.78 -4.20
N ASN A 3 -18.48 -21.37 -5.28
CA ASN A 3 -18.81 -19.94 -5.49
C ASN A 3 -19.70 -19.34 -4.38
N LYS A 4 -20.52 -20.18 -3.72
CA LYS A 4 -21.40 -19.75 -2.62
C LYS A 4 -20.60 -19.49 -1.34
N LEU A 5 -19.53 -20.26 -1.10
CA LEU A 5 -18.61 -20.07 0.02
C LEU A 5 -17.66 -18.88 -0.20
N VAL A 6 -17.09 -18.76 -1.42
CA VAL A 6 -16.22 -17.63 -1.78
C VAL A 6 -16.95 -16.29 -1.59
N LYS A 7 -18.20 -16.20 -2.02
CA LYS A 7 -19.03 -14.99 -1.88
C LYS A 7 -19.46 -14.73 -0.43
N LYS A 8 -19.69 -15.78 0.37
CA LYS A 8 -20.06 -15.69 1.79
C LYS A 8 -18.92 -15.18 2.68
N PHE A 9 -17.68 -15.57 2.38
CA PHE A 9 -16.49 -15.22 3.16
C PHE A 9 -15.62 -14.13 2.52
N ASN A 10 -16.07 -13.53 1.41
CA ASN A 10 -15.36 -12.50 0.65
C ASN A 10 -13.89 -12.88 0.34
N ILE A 11 -13.68 -14.13 -0.07
CA ILE A 11 -12.33 -14.70 -0.25
C ILE A 11 -11.71 -14.16 -1.55
N ASN A 12 -10.54 -13.53 -1.44
CA ASN A 12 -9.76 -13.10 -2.60
C ASN A 12 -9.06 -14.32 -3.25
N THR A 13 -9.79 -15.00 -4.14
CA THR A 13 -9.33 -16.21 -4.85
C THR A 13 -8.10 -15.97 -5.70
N TYR A 14 -7.97 -14.80 -6.32
CA TYR A 14 -6.80 -14.43 -7.12
C TYR A 14 -5.51 -14.39 -6.28
N SER A 15 -5.57 -13.67 -5.15
CA SER A 15 -4.44 -13.58 -4.21
C SER A 15 -4.07 -14.96 -3.64
N MET A 16 -5.08 -15.77 -3.31
CA MET A 16 -4.90 -17.10 -2.76
C MET A 16 -4.22 -18.06 -3.75
N ILE A 17 -4.66 -18.08 -5.01
CA ILE A 17 -4.02 -18.89 -6.05
C ILE A 17 -2.58 -18.40 -6.27
N LYS A 18 -2.38 -17.10 -6.44
CA LYS A 18 -1.06 -16.52 -6.70
C LYS A 18 -0.04 -16.85 -5.60
N HIS A 19 -0.33 -16.47 -4.37
CA HIS A 19 0.61 -16.67 -3.27
C HIS A 19 0.66 -18.12 -2.78
N GLY A 20 -0.45 -18.85 -2.90
CA GLY A 20 -0.50 -20.29 -2.65
C GLY A 20 0.40 -21.07 -3.60
N SER A 21 0.36 -20.78 -4.91
CA SER A 21 1.25 -21.41 -5.89
C SER A 21 2.72 -21.12 -5.58
N VAL A 22 3.07 -19.87 -5.23
CA VAL A 22 4.44 -19.53 -4.83
C VAL A 22 4.88 -20.33 -3.61
N ALA A 23 4.00 -20.46 -2.61
CA ALA A 23 4.30 -21.24 -1.40
C ALA A 23 4.51 -22.72 -1.70
N VAL A 24 3.65 -23.33 -2.51
CA VAL A 24 3.76 -24.73 -2.94
C VAL A 24 5.08 -24.95 -3.69
N ILE A 25 5.38 -24.14 -4.70
CA ILE A 25 6.62 -24.27 -5.49
C ILE A 25 7.86 -24.12 -4.59
N THR A 26 7.83 -23.15 -3.66
CA THR A 26 8.95 -22.92 -2.73
C THR A 26 9.14 -24.10 -1.78
N LEU A 27 8.07 -24.61 -1.18
CA LEU A 27 8.13 -25.74 -0.24
C LEU A 27 8.61 -27.03 -0.91
N PHE A 28 8.00 -27.41 -2.04
CA PHE A 28 8.40 -28.62 -2.77
C PHE A 28 9.79 -28.49 -3.37
N GLY A 29 10.11 -27.34 -3.96
CA GLY A 29 11.44 -27.09 -4.54
C GLY A 29 12.54 -27.16 -3.48
N VAL A 30 12.32 -26.57 -2.31
CA VAL A 30 13.30 -26.65 -1.21
C VAL A 30 13.42 -28.08 -0.67
N GLY A 31 12.30 -28.77 -0.46
CA GLY A 31 12.31 -30.14 0.05
C GLY A 31 13.04 -31.13 -0.86
N ILE A 32 12.85 -31.02 -2.18
CA ILE A 32 13.46 -31.90 -3.18
C ILE A 32 14.95 -31.57 -3.37
N LEU A 33 15.32 -30.29 -3.47
CA LEU A 33 16.68 -29.88 -3.82
C LEU A 33 17.64 -29.80 -2.63
N PHE A 34 17.14 -29.41 -1.46
CA PHE A 34 17.97 -29.12 -0.27
C PHE A 34 17.58 -29.95 0.96
N GLY A 35 16.63 -30.87 0.82
CA GLY A 35 16.26 -31.83 1.85
C GLY A 35 15.14 -31.38 2.79
N ILE A 36 14.51 -32.38 3.42
CA ILE A 36 13.29 -32.23 4.25
C ILE A 36 13.53 -31.31 5.45
N LYS A 37 14.75 -31.30 6.01
CA LYS A 37 15.13 -30.43 7.14
C LYS A 37 15.05 -28.93 6.82
N ASN A 38 15.01 -28.55 5.55
CA ASN A 38 14.91 -27.16 5.10
C ASN A 38 13.48 -26.76 4.69
N ILE A 39 12.50 -27.66 4.73
CA ILE A 39 11.11 -27.33 4.38
C ILE A 39 10.51 -26.30 5.35
N MET A 40 10.86 -26.38 6.65
CA MET A 40 10.31 -25.44 7.64
C MET A 40 10.66 -23.98 7.34
N ILE A 41 11.88 -23.70 6.86
CA ILE A 41 12.31 -22.33 6.54
C ILE A 41 11.74 -21.82 5.21
N ALA A 42 11.31 -22.73 4.31
CA ALA A 42 10.65 -22.36 3.05
C ALA A 42 9.28 -21.70 3.28
N PHE A 43 8.60 -21.99 4.40
CA PHE A 43 7.30 -21.39 4.71
C PHE A 43 7.37 -19.88 5.02
N PRO A 44 8.24 -19.40 5.93
CA PRO A 44 8.47 -17.97 6.13
C PRO A 44 8.93 -17.25 4.86
N ILE A 45 9.80 -17.88 4.05
CA ILE A 45 10.27 -17.30 2.78
C ILE A 45 9.10 -17.17 1.79
N ALA A 46 8.23 -18.17 1.70
CA ALA A 46 7.03 -18.07 0.87
C ALA A 46 6.06 -16.98 1.36
N LEU A 47 5.86 -16.83 2.67
CA LEU A 47 5.04 -15.76 3.25
C LEU A 47 5.60 -14.37 2.94
N THR A 48 6.93 -14.27 2.84
CA THR A 48 7.61 -13.06 2.42
C THR A 48 7.12 -12.58 1.04
N SER A 49 6.70 -13.49 0.14
CA SER A 49 6.04 -13.11 -1.14
C SER A 49 4.69 -12.43 -0.98
N THR A 50 3.89 -12.78 0.03
CA THR A 50 2.58 -12.13 0.29
C THR A 50 2.76 -10.72 0.80
N VAL A 51 3.80 -10.53 1.60
CA VAL A 51 4.16 -9.28 2.23
C VAL A 51 4.87 -8.38 1.20
N MET A 52 5.70 -8.95 0.33
CA MET A 52 6.32 -8.26 -0.81
C MET A 52 5.38 -7.99 -1.98
N GLY A 53 4.33 -8.79 -2.15
CA GLY A 53 3.26 -8.45 -3.10
C GLY A 53 2.51 -7.18 -2.68
N ARG A 54 2.46 -6.90 -1.37
CA ARG A 54 1.82 -5.71 -0.79
C ARG A 54 2.75 -4.49 -0.77
N GLN A 55 4.04 -4.68 -0.55
CA GLN A 55 5.02 -3.62 -0.70
C GLN A 55 5.43 -3.53 -2.17
N ASN A 56 5.06 -2.49 -2.92
CA ASN A 56 5.47 -2.30 -4.32
C ASN A 56 7.01 -2.45 -4.53
N PHE A 57 7.46 -3.70 -4.72
CA PHE A 57 8.85 -4.08 -4.99
C PHE A 57 9.16 -4.02 -6.50
N GLN A 58 8.24 -3.45 -7.29
CA GLN A 58 8.31 -3.35 -8.74
C GLN A 58 9.34 -2.31 -9.23
N VAL A 59 9.79 -1.40 -8.37
CA VAL A 59 10.87 -0.44 -8.65
C VAL A 59 12.18 -0.95 -8.02
N LYS A 60 13.16 -1.29 -8.87
CA LYS A 60 14.46 -1.89 -8.53
C LYS A 60 14.39 -3.26 -7.85
N THR A 61 13.54 -4.16 -8.36
CA THR A 61 13.34 -5.54 -7.88
C THR A 61 14.65 -6.25 -7.54
N PHE A 62 15.70 -6.08 -8.35
CA PHE A 62 16.99 -6.75 -8.16
C PHE A 62 17.77 -6.26 -6.91
N ASN A 63 17.94 -4.95 -6.72
CA ASN A 63 18.66 -4.42 -5.54
C ASN A 63 17.92 -4.74 -4.24
N LYS A 64 16.60 -4.69 -4.33
CA LYS A 64 15.66 -4.99 -3.25
C LYS A 64 15.71 -6.49 -2.91
N ALA A 65 15.73 -7.37 -3.92
CA ALA A 65 15.94 -8.81 -3.79
C ALA A 65 17.27 -9.14 -3.12
N ILE A 66 18.37 -8.55 -3.59
CA ILE A 66 19.70 -8.75 -2.99
C ILE A 66 19.68 -8.34 -1.51
N LYS A 67 19.05 -7.21 -1.18
CA LYS A 67 18.93 -6.77 0.21
C LYS A 67 18.16 -7.78 1.08
N ILE A 68 17.09 -8.38 0.55
CA ILE A 68 16.33 -9.41 1.25
C ILE A 68 17.18 -10.66 1.46
N ILE A 69 17.86 -11.14 0.41
CA ILE A 69 18.76 -12.29 0.52
C ILE A 69 19.80 -12.03 1.63
N LEU A 70 20.42 -10.86 1.64
CA LEU A 70 21.39 -10.50 2.69
C LEU A 70 20.77 -10.50 4.09
N ILE A 71 19.57 -9.95 4.25
CA ILE A 71 18.86 -9.94 5.54
C ILE A 71 18.52 -11.36 5.98
N ASP A 72 17.95 -12.18 5.10
CA ASP A 72 17.55 -13.56 5.41
C ASP A 72 18.77 -14.42 5.75
N LEU A 73 19.90 -14.22 5.05
CA LEU A 73 21.15 -14.90 5.37
C LEU A 73 21.68 -14.50 6.75
N VAL A 74 21.66 -13.20 7.08
CA VAL A 74 22.04 -12.73 8.43
C VAL A 74 21.13 -13.35 9.49
N ILE A 75 19.82 -13.41 9.26
CA ILE A 75 18.85 -14.02 10.18
C ILE A 75 19.17 -15.49 10.39
N VAL A 76 19.38 -16.25 9.31
CA VAL A 76 19.64 -17.69 9.35
C VAL A 76 20.96 -18.01 10.04
N LEU A 77 22.02 -17.25 9.76
CA LEU A 77 23.31 -17.41 10.43
C LEU A 77 23.22 -17.06 11.92
N THR A 78 22.56 -15.95 12.25
CA THR A 78 22.38 -15.51 13.64
C THR A 78 21.55 -16.53 14.43
N ALA A 79 20.49 -17.07 13.84
CA ALA A 79 19.67 -18.13 14.41
C ALA A 79 20.50 -19.40 14.68
N TYR A 80 21.32 -19.80 13.71
CA TYR A 80 22.20 -20.96 13.82
C TYR A 80 23.20 -20.83 14.97
N PHE A 81 23.94 -19.70 15.04
CA PHE A 81 24.90 -19.48 16.13
C PHE A 81 24.21 -19.43 17.49
N SER A 82 23.04 -18.79 17.55
CA SER A 82 22.23 -18.74 18.78
C SER A 82 21.75 -20.11 19.24
N SER A 83 21.58 -21.08 18.33
CA SER A 83 21.13 -22.43 18.68
C SER A 83 22.26 -23.37 19.10
N MET A 84 23.54 -22.98 18.95
CA MET A 84 24.68 -23.85 19.30
C MET A 84 24.91 -23.94 20.82
N ASN A 85 24.64 -22.87 21.56
CA ASN A 85 24.90 -22.83 23.00
C ASN A 85 23.91 -21.90 23.71
N ILE A 86 23.33 -22.35 24.82
CA ILE A 86 22.35 -21.57 25.59
C ILE A 86 22.92 -20.26 26.15
N PHE A 87 24.19 -20.25 26.59
CA PHE A 87 24.83 -19.07 27.19
C PHE A 87 25.00 -17.93 26.18
N TRP A 88 25.37 -18.27 24.94
CA TRP A 88 25.44 -17.31 23.84
C TRP A 88 24.07 -17.06 23.20
N GLY A 89 23.19 -18.06 23.25
CA GLY A 89 21.87 -18.00 22.63
C GLY A 89 20.96 -16.97 23.29
N ILE A 90 20.95 -16.85 24.61
CA ILE A 90 20.08 -15.87 25.30
C ILE A 90 20.40 -14.43 24.86
N PRO A 91 21.66 -13.95 24.93
CA PRO A 91 22.01 -12.62 24.42
C PRO A 91 21.69 -12.45 22.92
N ILE A 92 22.06 -13.42 22.08
CA ILE A 92 21.87 -13.33 20.64
C ILE A 92 20.38 -13.26 20.28
N ASN A 93 19.52 -14.06 20.92
CA ASN A 93 18.07 -14.04 20.75
C ASN A 93 17.49 -12.66 21.03
N PHE A 94 17.86 -12.06 22.17
CA PHE A 94 17.37 -10.74 22.57
C PHE A 94 17.72 -9.67 21.52
N PHE A 95 19.00 -9.59 21.13
CA PHE A 95 19.45 -8.62 20.13
C PHE A 95 18.88 -8.90 18.73
N ALA A 96 18.79 -10.16 18.32
CA ALA A 96 18.28 -10.53 16.99
C ALA A 96 16.82 -10.11 16.82
N ILE A 97 15.95 -10.41 17.79
CA ILE A 97 14.53 -10.03 17.71
C ILE A 97 14.39 -8.51 17.69
N PHE A 98 15.14 -7.80 18.55
CA PHE A 98 15.12 -6.33 18.59
C PHE A 98 15.58 -5.73 17.25
N LEU A 99 16.68 -6.21 16.68
CA LEU A 99 17.22 -5.73 15.41
C LEU A 99 16.29 -6.02 14.23
N ILE A 100 15.66 -7.21 14.19
CA ILE A 100 14.67 -7.55 13.17
C ILE A 100 13.50 -6.57 13.25
N MET A 101 12.92 -6.36 14.43
CA MET A 101 11.81 -5.43 14.58
C MET A 101 12.21 -3.99 14.23
N TYR A 102 13.31 -3.49 14.77
CA TYR A 102 13.78 -2.13 14.53
C TYR A 102 14.06 -1.84 13.05
N THR A 103 14.62 -2.82 12.33
CA THR A 103 15.01 -2.65 10.92
C THR A 103 13.82 -2.80 9.96
N ILE A 104 12.86 -3.68 10.30
CA ILE A 104 11.84 -4.15 9.36
C ILE A 104 10.46 -3.55 9.65
N VAL A 105 10.15 -3.16 10.88
CA VAL A 105 8.86 -2.52 11.20
C VAL A 105 8.72 -1.20 10.44
N SER A 106 7.59 -1.05 9.75
CA SER A 106 7.18 0.19 9.09
C SER A 106 5.91 0.70 9.77
N PRO A 107 5.78 2.02 10.01
CA PRO A 107 4.57 2.59 10.60
C PRO A 107 3.32 2.35 9.73
N TYR A 108 3.50 2.05 8.45
CA TYR A 108 2.41 1.84 7.50
C TYR A 108 2.04 0.36 7.27
N ASP A 109 2.88 -0.60 7.69
CA ASP A 109 2.55 -2.04 7.63
C ASP A 109 3.22 -2.80 8.77
N LEU A 110 2.47 -2.92 9.86
CA LEU A 110 2.86 -3.66 11.06
C LEU A 110 2.98 -5.17 10.80
N THR A 111 2.61 -5.70 9.63
CA THR A 111 2.73 -7.14 9.35
C THR A 111 4.02 -7.51 8.64
N PHE A 112 4.80 -6.52 8.19
CA PHE A 112 5.99 -6.74 7.36
C PHE A 112 7.10 -7.55 8.06
N TYR A 113 7.24 -7.39 9.37
CA TYR A 113 8.29 -8.08 10.15
C TYR A 113 8.00 -9.56 10.43
N LYS A 114 6.73 -9.99 10.33
CA LYS A 114 6.30 -11.32 10.78
C LYS A 114 7.05 -12.48 10.08
N PRO A 115 7.23 -12.48 8.75
CA PRO A 115 7.96 -13.55 8.07
C PRO A 115 9.43 -13.65 8.52
N PHE A 116 10.08 -12.53 8.82
CA PHE A 116 11.48 -12.51 9.24
C PHE A 116 11.68 -13.06 10.65
N ILE A 117 10.78 -12.74 11.58
CA ILE A 117 10.78 -13.38 12.91
C ILE A 117 10.48 -14.88 12.79
N MET A 118 9.51 -15.26 11.96
CA MET A 118 9.23 -16.68 11.73
C MET A 118 10.44 -17.41 11.14
N LEU A 119 11.16 -16.79 10.20
CA LEU A 119 12.40 -17.34 9.65
C LEU A 119 13.44 -17.59 10.74
N TYR A 120 13.62 -16.63 11.65
CA TYR A 120 14.53 -16.78 12.79
C TYR A 120 14.13 -17.97 13.68
N VAL A 121 12.89 -17.98 14.17
CA VAL A 121 12.39 -19.00 15.09
C VAL A 121 12.40 -20.40 14.46
N PHE A 122 11.96 -20.52 13.20
CA PHE A 122 11.92 -21.83 12.51
C PHE A 122 13.32 -22.35 12.19
N THR A 123 14.29 -21.46 11.93
CA THR A 123 15.69 -21.86 11.74
C THR A 123 16.28 -22.42 13.03
N GLN A 124 15.96 -21.83 14.19
CA GLN A 124 16.39 -22.34 15.49
C GLN A 124 15.71 -23.66 15.87
N TYR A 125 14.43 -23.81 15.55
CA TYR A 125 13.68 -25.02 15.84
C TYR A 125 14.15 -26.20 14.98
N ALA A 126 14.29 -25.99 13.67
CA ALA A 126 14.76 -27.02 12.74
C ALA A 126 16.29 -27.04 12.70
N GLN A 127 16.97 -27.43 13.78
CA GLN A 127 18.44 -27.40 13.81
C GLN A 127 19.08 -28.30 12.75
N VAL A 128 20.22 -27.85 12.22
CA VAL A 128 21.03 -28.59 11.23
C VAL A 128 22.47 -28.70 11.72
N SER A 129 23.20 -29.69 11.23
CA SER A 129 24.64 -29.77 11.50
C SER A 129 25.41 -28.73 10.69
N LEU A 130 26.67 -28.47 11.05
CA LEU A 130 27.54 -27.54 10.31
C LEU A 130 27.68 -27.93 8.82
N GLY A 131 27.72 -29.24 8.52
CA GLY A 131 27.78 -29.75 7.15
C GLY A 131 26.50 -29.54 6.35
N GLU A 132 25.35 -29.36 7.02
CA GLU A 132 24.05 -29.12 6.38
C GLU A 132 23.74 -27.61 6.24
N LEU A 133 24.51 -26.73 6.89
CA LEU A 133 24.36 -25.28 6.82
C LEU A 133 24.48 -24.71 5.38
N PRO A 134 25.38 -25.19 4.50
CA PRO A 134 25.42 -24.75 3.11
C PRO A 134 24.11 -25.01 2.35
N PHE A 135 23.49 -26.17 2.55
CA PHE A 135 22.18 -26.49 1.94
C PHE A 135 21.08 -25.57 2.45
N ARG A 136 21.15 -25.19 3.73
CA ARG A 136 20.24 -24.21 4.31
C ARG A 136 20.41 -22.83 3.68
N ILE A 137 21.63 -22.35 3.53
CA ILE A 137 21.93 -21.09 2.84
C ILE A 137 21.41 -21.11 1.39
N LEU A 138 21.66 -22.19 0.66
CA LEU A 138 21.18 -22.35 -0.71
C LEU A 138 19.65 -22.38 -0.79
N SER A 139 18.98 -23.02 0.18
CA SER A 139 17.51 -23.07 0.21
C SER A 139 16.88 -21.69 0.41
N VAL A 140 17.52 -20.82 1.18
CA VAL A 140 17.09 -19.42 1.38
C VAL A 140 17.21 -18.66 0.07
N ILE A 141 18.38 -18.73 -0.56
CA ILE A 141 18.64 -18.06 -1.85
C ILE A 141 17.62 -18.52 -2.89
N PHE A 142 17.41 -19.83 -3.01
CA PHE A 142 16.45 -20.41 -3.94
C PHE A 142 15.01 -19.95 -3.67
N GLY A 143 14.57 -19.96 -2.41
CA GLY A 143 13.24 -19.51 -2.05
C GLY A 143 13.01 -18.04 -2.39
N VAL A 144 13.97 -17.17 -2.07
CA VAL A 144 13.88 -15.74 -2.42
C VAL A 144 13.87 -15.55 -3.95
N LEU A 145 14.64 -16.32 -4.72
CA LEU A 145 14.62 -16.28 -6.18
C LEU A 145 13.23 -16.61 -6.76
N ILE A 146 12.54 -17.61 -6.21
CA ILE A 146 11.15 -17.93 -6.62
C ILE A 146 10.23 -16.75 -6.34
N VAL A 147 10.32 -16.15 -5.14
CA VAL A 147 9.50 -15.00 -4.74
C VAL A 147 9.74 -13.80 -5.67
N VAL A 148 11.00 -13.54 -6.02
CA VAL A 148 11.40 -12.46 -6.92
C VAL A 148 10.92 -12.73 -8.36
N GLY A 149 11.07 -13.95 -8.86
CA GLY A 149 10.59 -14.37 -10.17
C GLY A 149 9.07 -14.23 -10.29
N ALA A 150 8.33 -14.68 -9.27
CA ALA A 150 6.88 -14.51 -9.21
C ALA A 150 6.48 -13.03 -9.17
N SER A 151 7.25 -12.19 -8.47
CA SER A 151 7.00 -10.75 -8.41
C SER A 151 7.27 -10.06 -9.75
N TYR A 152 8.25 -10.53 -10.53
CA TYR A 152 8.58 -9.99 -11.85
C TYR A 152 7.49 -10.23 -12.90
N ILE A 153 6.91 -11.45 -12.93
CA ILE A 153 5.83 -11.81 -13.86
C ILE A 153 4.57 -10.94 -13.61
N ASN A 154 4.38 -10.50 -12.38
CA ASN A 154 3.24 -9.69 -11.95
C ASN A 154 3.46 -8.17 -12.10
N ARG A 155 4.24 -7.73 -13.10
CA ARG A 155 4.46 -6.30 -13.36
C ARG A 155 3.16 -5.64 -13.81
N VAL A 156 2.40 -5.10 -12.86
CA VAL A 156 1.23 -4.27 -13.14
C VAL A 156 1.71 -2.85 -13.41
N ASN A 157 1.17 -2.18 -14.43
CA ASN A 157 1.49 -0.78 -14.71
C ASN A 157 1.07 0.09 -13.51
N GLU A 158 2.03 0.51 -12.66
CA GLU A 158 1.76 1.35 -11.47
C GLU A 158 0.96 2.63 -11.80
N ARG A 159 1.12 3.16 -13.02
CA ARG A 159 0.38 4.32 -13.53
C ARG A 159 -1.14 4.09 -13.56
N SER A 160 -1.61 2.88 -13.85
CA SER A 160 -3.06 2.61 -13.97
C SER A 160 -3.75 2.34 -12.64
N ILE A 161 -3.01 1.91 -11.61
CA ILE A 161 -3.57 1.66 -10.28
C ILE A 161 -3.79 2.98 -9.54
N LEU A 162 -2.84 3.91 -9.63
CA LEU A 162 -2.94 5.22 -8.97
C LEU A 162 -4.04 6.09 -9.60
N GLY A 163 -4.16 6.08 -10.93
CA GLY A 163 -5.28 6.75 -11.63
C GLY A 163 -6.64 6.23 -11.16
N LYS A 164 -6.81 4.90 -11.08
CA LYS A 164 -8.06 4.30 -10.58
C LYS A 164 -8.36 4.65 -9.12
N SER A 165 -7.36 4.62 -8.24
CA SER A 165 -7.56 5.02 -6.84
C SER A 165 -7.94 6.51 -6.71
N MET A 166 -7.41 7.39 -7.57
CA MET A 166 -7.79 8.80 -7.60
C MET A 166 -9.22 9.00 -8.12
N GLU A 167 -9.60 8.32 -9.20
CA GLU A 167 -10.97 8.33 -9.72
C GLU A 167 -11.97 7.87 -8.65
N GLU A 168 -11.68 6.76 -7.96
CA GLU A 168 -12.49 6.25 -6.85
C GLU A 168 -12.66 7.28 -5.73
N ALA A 169 -11.60 8.04 -5.40
CA ALA A 169 -11.67 9.07 -4.37
C ALA A 169 -12.52 10.28 -4.77
N PHE A 170 -12.40 10.76 -6.01
CA PHE A 170 -13.27 11.83 -6.51
C PHE A 170 -14.74 11.41 -6.58
N ILE A 171 -15.04 10.14 -6.91
CA ILE A 171 -16.41 9.60 -6.86
C ILE A 171 -16.95 9.62 -5.43
N LEU A 172 -16.14 9.28 -4.42
CA LEU A 172 -16.54 9.37 -3.01
C LEU A 172 -16.85 10.82 -2.59
N ILE A 173 -15.98 11.76 -2.97
CA ILE A 173 -16.17 13.21 -2.74
C ILE A 173 -17.47 13.70 -3.38
N TYR A 174 -17.72 13.35 -4.65
CA TYR A 174 -18.95 13.69 -5.36
C TYR A 174 -20.21 13.15 -4.66
N ASN A 175 -20.16 11.90 -4.19
CA ASN A 175 -21.26 11.32 -3.43
C ASN A 175 -21.47 12.02 -2.08
N GLN A 176 -20.40 12.46 -1.41
CA GLN A 176 -20.53 13.24 -0.17
C GLN A 176 -21.19 14.59 -0.43
N PHE A 177 -20.85 15.29 -1.51
CA PHE A 177 -21.56 16.51 -1.90
C PHE A 177 -23.05 16.27 -2.11
N LYS A 178 -23.44 15.17 -2.78
CA LYS A 178 -24.85 14.78 -2.93
C LYS A 178 -25.57 14.57 -1.60
N ASN A 179 -24.89 14.00 -0.60
CA ASN A 179 -25.44 13.82 0.73
C ASN A 179 -25.58 15.17 1.47
N ILE A 180 -24.54 16.01 1.40
CA ILE A 180 -24.53 17.34 2.03
C ILE A 180 -25.66 18.23 1.49
N LEU A 181 -25.93 18.18 0.19
CA LEU A 181 -27.05 18.92 -0.44
C LEU A 181 -28.42 18.45 0.06
N LYS A 182 -28.51 17.19 0.50
CA LYS A 182 -29.68 16.59 1.18
C LYS A 182 -29.66 16.78 2.71
N GLU A 183 -28.68 17.53 3.23
CA GLU A 183 -28.48 17.76 4.67
C GLU A 183 -28.13 16.49 5.47
N GLU A 184 -27.56 15.50 4.80
CA GLU A 184 -27.03 14.26 5.38
C GLU A 184 -25.50 14.24 5.28
N TYR A 185 -24.83 13.60 6.24
CA TYR A 185 -23.37 13.41 6.20
C TYR A 185 -23.02 11.95 6.50
N ASP A 186 -22.31 11.30 5.57
CA ASP A 186 -21.91 9.90 5.71
C ASP A 186 -20.43 9.79 6.11
N HIS A 187 -20.18 9.51 7.40
CA HIS A 187 -18.82 9.28 7.90
C HIS A 187 -18.15 8.04 7.29
N THR A 188 -18.91 7.09 6.74
CA THR A 188 -18.31 5.93 6.07
C THR A 188 -17.67 6.28 4.74
N ILE A 189 -18.14 7.34 4.06
CA ILE A 189 -17.52 7.87 2.84
C ILE A 189 -16.19 8.56 3.19
N GLU A 190 -16.19 9.37 4.25
CA GLU A 190 -14.99 10.03 4.78
C GLU A 190 -13.89 9.01 5.14
N ASP A 191 -14.23 7.99 5.91
CA ASP A 191 -13.30 6.92 6.30
C ASP A 191 -12.72 6.16 5.10
N LYS A 192 -13.57 5.88 4.10
CA LYS A 192 -13.15 5.22 2.85
C LYS A 192 -12.20 6.10 2.07
N CYS A 193 -12.50 7.39 1.93
CA CYS A 193 -11.64 8.35 1.24
C CYS A 193 -10.26 8.44 1.92
N SER A 194 -10.22 8.66 3.23
CA SER A 194 -8.97 8.69 4.01
C SER A 194 -8.22 7.36 3.99
N LYS A 195 -8.90 6.22 3.82
CA LYS A 195 -8.23 4.92 3.61
C LYS A 195 -7.55 4.86 2.24
N ILE A 196 -8.23 5.26 1.16
CA ILE A 196 -7.62 5.35 -0.18
C ILE A 196 -6.42 6.29 -0.14
N MET A 197 -6.54 7.42 0.55
CA MET A 197 -5.44 8.38 0.70
C MET A 197 -4.26 7.77 1.46
N ARG A 198 -4.48 7.11 2.59
CA ARG A 198 -3.42 6.37 3.30
C ARG A 198 -2.75 5.31 2.44
N ASP A 199 -3.52 4.58 1.62
CA ASP A 199 -2.98 3.58 0.70
C ASP A 199 -2.12 4.22 -0.41
N ILE A 200 -2.52 5.38 -0.94
CA ILE A 200 -1.72 6.17 -1.90
C ILE A 200 -0.44 6.68 -1.23
N ALA A 201 -0.54 7.29 -0.05
CA ALA A 201 0.61 7.78 0.72
C ALA A 201 1.59 6.64 1.03
N TYR A 202 1.08 5.47 1.42
CA TYR A 202 1.89 4.28 1.63
C TYR A 202 2.61 3.83 0.35
N LYS A 203 1.91 3.81 -0.80
CA LYS A 203 2.52 3.50 -2.10
C LYS A 203 3.64 4.49 -2.45
N VAL A 204 3.42 5.80 -2.26
CA VAL A 204 4.45 6.84 -2.46
C VAL A 204 5.63 6.63 -1.49
N TYR A 205 5.36 6.34 -0.23
CA TYR A 205 6.38 6.07 0.78
C TYR A 205 7.22 4.82 0.43
N VAL A 206 6.58 3.69 0.11
CA VAL A 206 7.23 2.40 -0.19
C VAL A 206 8.01 2.43 -1.50
N THR A 207 7.52 3.18 -2.49
CA THR A 207 8.23 3.32 -3.76
C THR A 207 9.59 3.99 -3.57
N ARG A 208 9.81 4.80 -2.51
CA ARG A 208 11.10 5.43 -2.08
C ARG A 208 11.96 5.91 -3.25
N HIS A 209 11.35 6.27 -4.37
CA HIS A 209 12.09 6.62 -5.55
C HIS A 209 12.32 8.11 -5.49
N ARG A 210 13.58 8.52 -5.26
CA ARG A 210 14.05 9.89 -5.50
C ARG A 210 13.63 10.40 -6.89
N ARG A 211 13.15 9.56 -7.81
CA ARG A 211 12.63 9.95 -9.13
C ARG A 211 11.11 10.09 -9.24
N TYR A 212 10.29 9.52 -8.36
CA TYR A 212 8.83 9.62 -8.50
C TYR A 212 8.36 11.06 -8.23
N LEU A 213 8.68 11.59 -7.05
CA LEU A 213 8.41 12.99 -6.68
C LEU A 213 9.27 14.01 -7.46
N THR A 214 10.29 13.57 -8.21
CA THR A 214 11.06 14.47 -9.10
C THR A 214 10.64 14.38 -10.56
N THR A 215 9.72 13.47 -10.93
CA THR A 215 9.09 13.48 -12.25
C THR A 215 7.91 14.44 -12.23
N ASN A 216 7.68 15.17 -13.32
CA ASN A 216 6.54 16.10 -13.43
C ASN A 216 5.21 15.38 -13.15
N LEU A 217 5.04 14.16 -13.66
CA LEU A 217 3.84 13.35 -13.41
C LEU A 217 3.66 13.03 -11.92
N GLY A 218 4.70 12.58 -11.22
CA GLY A 218 4.59 12.23 -9.80
C GLY A 218 4.37 13.44 -8.89
N LYS A 219 4.88 14.63 -9.28
CA LYS A 219 4.55 15.89 -8.59
C LYS A 219 3.07 16.24 -8.70
N VAL A 220 2.53 16.20 -9.92
CA VAL A 220 1.10 16.45 -10.20
C VAL A 220 0.22 15.45 -9.44
N GLN A 221 0.56 14.16 -9.48
CA GLN A 221 -0.21 13.13 -8.76
C GLN A 221 -0.19 13.32 -7.23
N PHE A 222 0.94 13.77 -6.68
CA PHE A 222 1.03 14.07 -5.24
C PHE A 222 0.24 15.32 -4.86
N GLN A 223 0.21 16.32 -5.72
CA GLN A 223 -0.57 17.54 -5.51
C GLN A 223 -2.07 17.24 -5.54
N ILE A 224 -2.54 16.46 -6.51
CA ILE A 224 -3.93 15.96 -6.57
C ILE A 224 -4.27 15.14 -5.31
N PHE A 225 -3.37 14.27 -4.86
CA PHE A 225 -3.54 13.52 -3.61
C PHE A 225 -3.78 14.42 -2.40
N ILE A 226 -2.98 15.48 -2.25
CA ILE A 226 -3.15 16.46 -1.17
C ILE A 226 -4.50 17.18 -1.29
N ASN A 227 -4.88 17.58 -2.50
CA ASN A 227 -6.14 18.29 -2.73
C ASN A 227 -7.36 17.41 -2.40
N VAL A 228 -7.31 16.12 -2.70
CA VAL A 228 -8.37 15.15 -2.36
C VAL A 228 -8.53 14.99 -0.85
N GLU A 229 -7.45 14.86 -0.09
CA GLU A 229 -7.52 14.77 1.37
C GLU A 229 -8.04 16.08 1.98
N TYR A 230 -7.62 17.24 1.45
CA TYR A 230 -8.17 18.52 1.89
C TYR A 230 -9.67 18.60 1.60
N PHE A 231 -10.13 18.25 0.40
CA PHE A 231 -11.56 18.18 0.11
C PHE A 231 -12.30 17.30 1.12
N ASN A 232 -11.77 16.11 1.43
CA ASN A 232 -12.37 15.20 2.40
C ASN A 232 -12.51 15.84 3.78
N LEU A 233 -11.50 16.58 4.25
CA LEU A 233 -11.54 17.29 5.54
C LEU A 233 -12.50 18.48 5.54
N TYR A 234 -12.60 19.22 4.43
CA TYR A 234 -13.50 20.38 4.34
C TYR A 234 -14.98 19.96 4.21
N MET A 235 -15.29 18.71 3.84
CA MET A 235 -16.68 18.23 3.74
C MET A 235 -17.48 18.43 5.03
N ILE A 236 -16.88 18.15 6.19
CA ILE A 236 -17.58 18.29 7.48
C ILE A 236 -17.84 19.77 7.82
N GLN A 237 -16.94 20.66 7.40
CA GLN A 237 -17.08 22.11 7.57
C GLN A 237 -18.17 22.65 6.64
N LEU A 238 -18.20 22.18 5.38
CA LEU A 238 -19.27 22.52 4.43
C LEU A 238 -20.65 22.09 4.92
N TYR A 239 -20.73 20.90 5.52
CA TYR A 239 -21.96 20.41 6.14
C TYR A 239 -22.42 21.29 7.31
N GLY A 240 -21.50 21.66 8.20
CA GLY A 240 -21.76 22.58 9.30
C GLY A 240 -22.21 23.96 8.82
N GLY A 241 -21.57 24.48 7.76
CA GLY A 241 -21.90 25.77 7.18
C GLY A 241 -23.27 25.81 6.51
N ILE A 242 -23.69 24.74 5.82
CA ILE A 242 -25.06 24.62 5.30
C ILE A 242 -26.09 24.60 6.44
N LYS A 243 -25.83 23.85 7.51
CA LYS A 243 -26.73 23.81 8.68
C LYS A 243 -26.86 25.15 9.38
N ASN A 244 -25.76 25.90 9.47
CA ASN A 244 -25.71 27.21 10.10
C ASN A 244 -26.08 28.35 9.14
N LEU A 245 -26.45 28.05 7.89
CA LEU A 245 -26.76 29.00 6.82
C LEU A 245 -25.60 29.97 6.50
N SER A 246 -24.37 29.64 6.89
CA SER A 246 -23.16 30.39 6.53
C SER A 246 -22.60 29.97 5.17
N ILE A 247 -23.09 28.84 4.63
CA ILE A 247 -22.75 28.36 3.30
C ILE A 247 -24.02 28.09 2.48
N SER A 248 -24.09 28.64 1.27
CA SER A 248 -25.23 28.42 0.38
C SER A 248 -25.21 27.02 -0.25
N LYS A 249 -26.40 26.44 -0.50
CA LYS A 249 -26.50 25.18 -1.28
C LYS A 249 -26.01 25.34 -2.72
N GLU A 250 -26.15 26.54 -3.29
CA GLU A 250 -25.64 26.87 -4.62
C GLU A 250 -24.11 26.77 -4.68
N TYR A 251 -23.42 27.21 -3.63
CA TYR A 251 -21.96 27.07 -3.51
C TYR A 251 -21.52 25.60 -3.57
N VAL A 252 -22.18 24.74 -2.81
CA VAL A 252 -21.87 23.29 -2.78
C VAL A 252 -22.27 22.59 -4.08
N GLU A 253 -23.35 23.01 -4.72
CA GLU A 253 -23.77 22.51 -6.04
C GLU A 253 -22.69 22.78 -7.09
N LYS A 254 -22.10 23.97 -7.07
CA LYS A 254 -21.03 24.38 -7.99
C LYS A 254 -19.71 23.65 -7.74
N LEU A 255 -19.36 23.39 -6.48
CA LEU A 255 -18.23 22.51 -6.15
C LEU A 255 -18.42 21.08 -6.65
N LYS A 256 -19.65 20.56 -6.53
CA LYS A 256 -20.00 19.24 -7.04
C LYS A 256 -19.83 19.16 -8.56
N GLU A 257 -20.27 20.18 -9.31
CA GLU A 257 -20.09 20.27 -10.77
C GLU A 257 -18.60 20.25 -11.16
N ILE A 258 -17.73 20.96 -10.43
CA ILE A 258 -16.28 20.95 -10.68
C ILE A 258 -15.70 19.55 -10.47
N VAL A 259 -16.08 18.86 -9.40
CA VAL A 259 -15.61 17.48 -9.15
C VAL A 259 -16.14 16.50 -10.19
N GLU A 260 -17.38 16.67 -10.66
CA GLU A 260 -17.93 15.87 -11.75
C GLU A 260 -17.12 16.05 -13.04
N ALA A 261 -16.77 17.28 -13.40
CA ALA A 261 -15.92 17.57 -14.55
C ALA A 261 -14.51 16.93 -14.42
N ILE A 262 -13.92 16.91 -13.22
CA ILE A 262 -12.64 16.22 -12.95
C ILE A 262 -12.77 14.71 -13.18
N ILE A 263 -13.87 14.10 -12.74
CA ILE A 263 -14.15 12.67 -12.96
C ILE A 263 -14.29 12.37 -14.46
N GLU A 264 -14.95 13.25 -15.22
CA GLU A 264 -15.11 13.10 -16.67
C GLU A 264 -13.81 13.30 -17.45
N LEU A 265 -12.93 14.20 -17.01
CA LEU A 265 -11.59 14.34 -17.58
C LEU A 265 -10.73 13.10 -17.33
N CYS A 266 -10.87 12.45 -16.17
CA CYS A 266 -10.21 11.16 -15.91
C CYS A 266 -10.67 10.04 -16.85
N LYS A 267 -11.80 10.22 -17.55
CA LYS A 267 -12.35 9.29 -18.55
C LYS A 267 -12.07 9.73 -19.99
N ASP A 268 -11.23 10.75 -20.21
CA ASP A 268 -10.94 11.38 -21.50
C ASP A 268 -12.18 11.99 -22.21
N ASN A 269 -13.21 12.37 -21.45
CA ASN A 269 -14.47 12.89 -22.00
C ASN A 269 -14.52 14.42 -22.15
N ILE A 270 -13.62 15.16 -21.49
CA ILE A 270 -13.60 16.63 -21.45
C ILE A 270 -12.16 17.17 -21.57
N GLU A 271 -12.00 18.35 -22.18
CA GLU A 271 -10.73 19.08 -22.25
C GLU A 271 -10.39 19.80 -20.93
N PHE A 272 -9.11 19.78 -20.54
CA PHE A 272 -8.60 20.44 -19.32
C PHE A 272 -8.96 21.93 -19.22
N GLN A 273 -9.02 22.62 -20.37
CA GLN A 273 -9.31 24.05 -20.44
C GLN A 273 -10.70 24.38 -19.87
N THR A 274 -11.69 23.52 -20.09
CA THR A 274 -13.07 23.68 -19.61
C THR A 274 -13.15 23.61 -18.08
N ILE A 275 -12.33 22.76 -17.46
CA ILE A 275 -12.25 22.66 -15.99
C ILE A 275 -11.64 23.93 -15.42
N LYS A 276 -10.53 24.39 -16.01
CA LYS A 276 -9.84 25.60 -15.55
C LYS A 276 -10.75 26.83 -15.58
N GLU A 277 -11.51 27.00 -16.65
CA GLU A 277 -12.48 28.11 -16.75
C GLU A 277 -13.61 28.00 -15.71
N SER A 278 -14.11 26.78 -15.44
CA SER A 278 -15.12 26.54 -14.41
C SER A 278 -14.60 26.86 -13.01
N THR A 279 -13.36 26.47 -12.73
CA THR A 279 -12.68 26.76 -11.47
C THR A 279 -12.41 28.26 -11.29
N ASP A 280 -11.89 28.95 -12.31
CA ASP A 280 -11.62 30.38 -12.25
C ASP A 280 -12.90 31.20 -12.05
N ASN A 281 -13.99 30.79 -12.69
CA ASN A 281 -15.31 31.41 -12.51
C ASN A 281 -15.82 31.21 -11.08
N PHE A 282 -15.63 30.02 -10.51
CA PHE A 282 -16.01 29.72 -9.14
C PHE A 282 -15.26 30.61 -8.14
N ILE A 283 -13.94 30.69 -8.25
CA ILE A 283 -13.11 31.50 -7.34
C ILE A 283 -13.53 32.98 -7.39
N ARG A 284 -13.88 33.49 -8.58
CA ARG A 284 -14.31 34.89 -8.72
C ARG A 284 -15.69 35.14 -8.13
N GLN A 285 -16.64 34.24 -8.38
CA GLN A 285 -18.05 34.42 -8.02
C GLN A 285 -18.28 34.49 -6.51
N TRP A 286 -17.52 33.74 -5.71
CA TRP A 286 -17.74 33.64 -4.26
C TRP A 286 -16.66 34.32 -3.40
N SER A 287 -15.76 35.09 -4.02
CA SER A 287 -14.55 35.70 -3.43
C SER A 287 -14.72 36.48 -2.10
N LYS A 288 -15.95 36.83 -1.69
CA LYS A 288 -16.24 37.58 -0.45
C LYS A 288 -17.49 37.12 0.32
N GLY A 289 -18.08 35.96 0.02
CA GLY A 289 -19.43 35.62 0.52
C GLY A 289 -19.54 34.42 1.45
N GLU A 290 -18.71 33.40 1.27
CA GLU A 290 -18.95 32.06 1.84
C GLU A 290 -17.84 31.69 2.84
N GLU A 291 -18.22 31.09 3.97
CA GLU A 291 -17.26 30.58 4.96
C GLU A 291 -16.38 29.48 4.31
N TYR A 292 -15.08 29.47 4.60
CA TYR A 292 -14.07 28.56 4.02
C TYR A 292 -13.79 28.73 2.51
N HIS A 293 -14.29 29.79 1.88
CA HIS A 293 -14.08 30.02 0.44
C HIS A 293 -12.61 30.22 0.05
N LEU A 294 -11.82 30.87 0.90
CA LEU A 294 -10.39 31.10 0.65
C LEU A 294 -9.62 29.78 0.61
N GLU A 295 -9.90 28.91 1.56
CA GLU A 295 -9.28 27.60 1.69
C GLU A 295 -9.67 26.68 0.53
N ILE A 296 -10.94 26.69 0.13
CA ILE A 296 -11.43 25.91 -1.01
C ILE A 296 -10.86 26.44 -2.33
N SER A 297 -10.72 27.76 -2.47
CA SER A 297 -10.09 28.36 -3.65
C SER A 297 -8.63 27.95 -3.78
N LEU A 298 -7.89 27.89 -2.67
CA LEU A 298 -6.50 27.40 -2.65
C LEU A 298 -6.39 25.92 -3.06
N ILE A 299 -7.36 25.07 -2.70
CA ILE A 299 -7.38 23.67 -3.14
C ILE A 299 -7.59 23.59 -4.66
N LEU A 300 -8.50 24.41 -5.17
CA LEU A 300 -8.88 24.44 -6.58
C LEU A 300 -7.80 25.03 -7.49
N GLU A 301 -7.08 26.07 -7.06
CA GLU A 301 -5.95 26.64 -7.82
C GLU A 301 -4.77 25.65 -7.96
N ASN A 302 -4.67 24.70 -7.03
CA ASN A 302 -3.62 23.70 -6.99
C ASN A 302 -3.95 22.43 -7.79
N LEU A 303 -5.11 22.36 -8.44
CA LEU A 303 -5.64 21.21 -9.19
C LEU A 303 -5.33 21.32 -10.68
#